data_AF-A0A846PYF1-F1
#
_entry.id   AF-A0A846PYF1-F1
#
_cell.length_a   1.000
_cell.length_b   1.000
_cell.length_c   1.000
_cell.angle_alpha   90.00
_cell.angle_beta   90.00
_cell.angle_gamma   90.00
#
_symmetry.space_group_name_H-M   'P 1'
#
loop_
_entity.id
_entity.type
_entity.pdbx_description
1 polymer ?
#
loop_
_entity_poly.entity_id
_entity_poly.type
_entity_poly.pdbx_seq_one_letter_code
_entity_poly.pdbx_strand_id
1 'polypeptide(L)'
;LGIALPLAENIVGEIENIPKTEGTVVAGSIRRMRETARDIDILTMSDDTQKTVKEFTEMKFVKNVLASGSTKGSIITGNGIQVDLRVIRPESYGAALLYFTGSKAHNVKLRTLAT
;
A
#
# COMPACT_ATOMS: atom_id res chain seq x y z
N LEU A 1 -1.15 10.16 -17.13
CA LEU A 1 -0.40 8.93 -16.75
C LEU A 1 1.03 9.16 -16.23
N GLY A 2 1.70 10.32 -16.46
CA GLY A 2 3.15 10.45 -16.29
C GLY A 2 3.75 10.72 -14.89
N ILE A 3 2.96 11.00 -13.84
CA ILE A 3 3.50 11.40 -12.51
C ILE A 3 3.23 10.36 -11.41
N ALA A 4 2.11 9.64 -11.49
CA ALA A 4 1.68 8.74 -10.42
C ALA A 4 2.53 7.46 -10.32
N LEU A 5 3.00 6.91 -11.45
CA LEU A 5 3.79 5.68 -11.45
C LEU A 5 5.20 5.91 -10.88
N PRO A 6 5.98 6.91 -11.31
CA PRO A 6 7.29 7.18 -10.70
C PRO A 6 7.21 7.53 -9.21
N LEU A 7 6.15 8.23 -8.80
CA LEU A 7 5.91 8.53 -7.39
C LEU A 7 5.60 7.25 -6.59
N ALA A 8 4.76 6.37 -7.13
CA ALA A 8 4.44 5.11 -6.48
C ALA A 8 5.67 4.20 -6.35
N GLU A 9 6.50 4.10 -7.39
CA GLU A 9 7.76 3.36 -7.36
C GLU A 9 8.75 3.92 -6.33
N ASN A 10 8.88 5.25 -6.24
CA ASN A 10 9.71 5.90 -5.23
C ASN A 10 9.23 5.57 -3.81
N ILE A 11 7.92 5.70 -3.55
CA ILE A 11 7.34 5.39 -2.23
C ILE A 11 7.53 3.91 -1.89
N VAL A 12 7.41 3.00 -2.86
CA VAL A 12 7.71 1.58 -2.65
C VAL A 12 9.15 1.40 -2.19
N GLY A 13 10.12 2.02 -2.86
CA GLY A 13 11.53 1.95 -2.45
C GLY A 13 11.79 2.50 -1.04
N GLU A 14 11.13 3.61 -0.66
CA GLU A 14 11.21 4.14 0.70
C GLU A 14 10.61 3.20 1.74
N ILE A 15 9.50 2.51 1.42
CA ILE A 15 8.89 1.53 2.31
C ILE A 15 9.77 0.28 2.44
N GLU A 16 10.41 -0.17 1.37
CA GLU A 16 11.35 -1.30 1.41
C GLU A 16 12.59 -1.04 2.27
N ASN A 17 12.91 0.24 2.56
CA ASN A 17 13.96 0.62 3.49
C ASN A 17 13.54 0.53 4.97
N ILE A 18 12.24 0.35 5.26
CA ILE A 18 11.78 0.10 6.64
C ILE A 18 12.30 -1.27 7.08
N PRO A 19 12.91 -1.39 8.27
CA PRO A 19 13.36 -2.68 8.78
C PRO A 19 12.21 -3.69 8.87
N LYS A 20 12.46 -4.90 8.36
CA LYS A 20 11.51 -6.03 8.39
C LYS A 20 10.26 -5.84 7.53
N THR A 21 10.30 -5.00 6.49
CA THR A 21 9.30 -5.04 5.42
C THR A 21 9.73 -5.97 4.30
N GLU A 22 8.77 -6.72 3.75
CA GLU A 22 9.00 -7.63 2.63
C GLU A 22 7.87 -7.54 1.61
N GLY A 23 8.20 -7.75 0.32
CA GLY A 23 7.22 -7.89 -0.76
C GLY A 23 6.30 -6.67 -0.93
N THR A 24 6.86 -5.47 -0.87
CA THR A 24 6.09 -4.23 -1.05
C THR A 24 5.65 -4.09 -2.51
N VAL A 25 4.36 -3.84 -2.74
CA VAL A 25 3.83 -3.60 -4.10
C VAL A 25 2.85 -2.43 -4.16
N VAL A 26 2.82 -1.77 -5.31
CA VAL A 26 1.72 -0.88 -5.68
C VAL A 26 0.47 -1.71 -6.01
N ALA A 27 -0.58 -1.53 -5.22
CA ALA A 27 -1.88 -2.13 -5.42
C ALA A 27 -2.84 -1.14 -6.13
N GLY A 28 -4.15 -1.41 -6.04
CA GLY A 28 -5.15 -0.38 -6.34
C GLY A 28 -5.48 -0.13 -7.81
N SER A 29 -6.00 1.08 -8.07
CA SER A 29 -6.49 1.54 -9.37
C SER A 29 -5.37 1.80 -10.38
N ILE A 30 -4.17 2.12 -9.91
CA ILE A 30 -2.96 2.40 -10.71
C ILE A 30 -2.54 1.18 -11.53
N ARG A 31 -2.60 -0.02 -10.95
CA ARG A 31 -2.32 -1.29 -11.68
C ARG A 31 -3.38 -1.61 -12.76
N ARG A 32 -4.49 -0.86 -12.85
CA ARG A 32 -5.58 -1.05 -13.84
C ARG A 32 -5.67 0.05 -14.91
N MET A 33 -4.66 0.91 -15.06
CA MET A 33 -4.60 1.97 -16.08
C MET A 33 -5.83 2.90 -16.14
N ARG A 34 -6.48 3.23 -15.01
CA ARG A 34 -7.50 4.31 -15.00
C ARG A 34 -6.83 5.64 -14.68
N GLU A 35 -6.73 6.49 -15.69
CA GLU A 35 -5.85 7.66 -15.83
C GLU A 35 -6.03 8.82 -14.82
N THR A 36 -6.90 8.69 -13.83
CA THR A 36 -7.06 9.67 -12.75
C THR A 36 -6.72 9.01 -11.41
N ALA A 37 -5.45 8.68 -11.21
CA ALA A 37 -4.94 8.19 -9.93
C ALA A 37 -5.06 9.31 -8.89
N ARG A 38 -6.18 9.35 -8.17
CA ARG A 38 -6.40 10.26 -7.03
C ARG A 38 -5.77 9.73 -5.75
N ASP A 39 -5.50 8.43 -5.71
CA ASP A 39 -4.96 7.67 -4.59
C ASP A 39 -3.96 6.60 -5.07
N ILE A 40 -2.93 6.34 -4.26
CA ILE A 40 -1.96 5.26 -4.41
C ILE A 40 -2.23 4.26 -3.29
N ASP A 41 -2.55 3.01 -3.63
CA ASP A 41 -2.66 1.93 -2.65
C ASP A 41 -1.35 1.14 -2.62
N ILE A 42 -0.79 0.88 -1.44
CA ILE A 42 0.42 0.07 -1.26
C ILE A 42 0.15 -1.04 -0.25
N LEU A 43 0.66 -2.23 -0.54
CA LEU A 43 0.64 -3.37 0.36
C LEU A 43 2.08 -3.79 0.67
N THR A 44 2.38 -4.04 1.93
CA THR A 44 3.65 -4.60 2.38
C THR A 44 3.42 -5.64 3.48
N MET A 45 4.41 -6.51 3.71
CA MET A 45 4.39 -7.49 4.78
C MET A 45 5.41 -7.09 5.85
N SER A 46 5.04 -7.21 7.13
CA SER A 46 5.98 -7.04 8.24
C SER A 46 5.52 -7.76 9.51
N ASP A 47 6.47 -8.27 10.28
CA ASP A 47 6.23 -8.81 11.62
C ASP A 47 5.79 -7.73 12.61
N ASP A 48 6.21 -6.47 12.39
CA ASP A 48 5.89 -5.33 13.26
C ASP A 48 5.05 -4.28 12.51
N THR A 49 3.79 -4.65 12.29
CA THR A 49 2.87 -3.86 11.46
C THR A 49 2.68 -2.44 11.97
N GLN A 50 2.63 -2.25 13.30
CA GLN A 50 2.41 -0.94 13.90
C GLN A 50 3.63 -0.04 13.71
N LYS A 51 4.85 -0.59 13.89
CA LYS A 51 6.08 0.16 13.64
C LYS A 51 6.20 0.54 12.17
N THR A 52 5.92 -0.38 11.25
CA THR A 52 5.92 -0.08 9.80
C THR A 52 4.96 1.04 9.45
N VAL A 53 3.71 1.01 9.95
CA VAL A 53 2.75 2.10 9.70
C VAL A 53 3.25 3.41 10.28
N LYS A 54 3.82 3.40 11.49
CA LYS A 54 4.36 4.60 12.12
C LYS A 54 5.49 5.21 11.28
N GLU A 55 6.49 4.42 10.91
CA GLU A 55 7.62 4.88 10.10
C GLU A 55 7.15 5.43 8.76
N PHE A 56 6.20 4.76 8.10
CA PHE A 56 5.56 5.26 6.88
C PHE A 56 4.91 6.64 7.07
N THR A 57 4.16 6.85 8.16
CA THR A 57 3.49 8.14 8.43
C THR A 57 4.44 9.28 8.82
N GLU A 58 5.69 8.96 9.15
CA GLU A 58 6.74 9.92 9.56
C GLU A 58 7.75 10.21 8.42
N MET A 59 7.56 9.64 7.22
CA MET A 59 8.45 9.84 6.07
C MET A 59 8.46 11.28 5.55
N LYS A 60 9.59 11.70 4.96
CA LYS A 60 9.83 13.08 4.50
C LYS A 60 8.85 13.59 3.45
N PHE A 61 8.26 12.71 2.64
CA PHE A 61 7.30 13.09 1.60
C PHE A 61 5.87 13.29 2.13
N VAL A 62 5.63 12.98 3.42
CA VAL A 62 4.32 13.14 4.07
C VAL A 62 4.05 14.61 4.36
N LYS A 63 2.94 15.12 3.83
CA LYS A 63 2.42 16.46 4.13
C LYS A 63 1.41 16.43 5.26
N ASN A 64 0.46 15.50 5.21
CA ASN A 64 -0.57 15.31 6.24
C ASN A 64 -0.81 13.82 6.47
N VAL A 65 -1.06 13.44 7.72
CA VAL A 65 -1.54 12.10 8.07
C VAL A 65 -3.06 12.13 8.17
N LEU A 66 -3.75 11.31 7.38
CA LEU A 66 -5.21 11.17 7.42
C LEU A 66 -5.65 10.09 8.41
N ALA A 67 -4.89 9.00 8.49
CA ALA A 67 -5.13 7.91 9.42
C ALA A 67 -3.82 7.19 9.76
N SER A 68 -3.68 6.76 11.00
CA SER A 68 -2.59 5.90 11.47
C SER A 68 -3.14 4.88 12.45
N GLY A 69 -3.02 3.60 12.12
CA GLY A 69 -3.49 2.47 12.93
C GLY A 69 -2.46 1.35 12.97
N SER A 70 -2.82 0.22 13.58
CA SER A 70 -1.89 -0.91 13.75
C SER A 70 -1.51 -1.63 12.45
N THR A 71 -2.36 -1.58 11.42
CA THR A 71 -2.16 -2.30 10.14
C THR A 71 -2.48 -1.46 8.90
N LYS A 72 -2.88 -0.19 9.09
CA LYS A 72 -3.22 0.73 8.01
C LYS A 72 -2.71 2.13 8.33
N GLY A 73 -2.04 2.75 7.37
CA GLY A 73 -1.72 4.18 7.34
C GLY A 73 -2.34 4.84 6.11
N SER A 74 -2.70 6.11 6.22
CA SER A 74 -3.15 6.93 5.09
C SER A 74 -2.58 8.33 5.23
N ILE A 75 -1.92 8.82 4.17
CA ILE A 75 -1.24 10.11 4.15
C ILE A 75 -1.57 10.89 2.88
N ILE A 76 -1.38 12.20 2.92
CA ILE A 76 -1.29 13.07 1.75
C ILE A 76 0.17 13.43 1.55
N THR A 77 0.68 13.25 0.34
CA THR A 77 2.05 13.64 -0.03
C THR A 77 2.17 15.16 -0.26
N GLY A 78 3.40 15.67 -0.35
CA GLY A 78 3.69 17.06 -0.74
C GLY A 78 3.00 17.49 -2.04
N ASN A 79 2.83 16.54 -2.98
CA ASN A 79 2.18 16.74 -4.28
C ASN A 79 0.64 16.68 -4.23
N GLY A 80 0.04 16.53 -3.04
CA GLY A 80 -1.41 16.45 -2.85
C GLY A 80 -2.02 15.10 -3.21
N ILE A 81 -1.21 14.07 -3.45
CA ILE A 81 -1.66 12.70 -3.76
C ILE A 81 -1.85 11.93 -2.46
N GLN A 82 -3.00 11.27 -2.32
CA GLN A 82 -3.27 10.37 -1.19
C GLN A 82 -2.55 9.04 -1.38
N VAL A 83 -1.97 8.51 -0.31
CA VAL A 83 -1.30 7.21 -0.29
C VAL A 83 -1.81 6.41 0.90
N ASP A 84 -2.36 5.23 0.61
CA ASP A 84 -2.86 4.29 1.60
C ASP A 84 -1.89 3.11 1.70
N LEU A 85 -1.28 2.91 2.87
CA LEU A 85 -0.45 1.75 3.17
C LEU A 85 -1.27 0.72 3.95
N ARG A 86 -1.21 -0.53 3.52
CA ARG A 86 -1.68 -1.69 4.28
C ARG A 86 -0.50 -2.59 4.62
N VAL A 87 -0.40 -2.96 5.90
CA VAL A 87 0.61 -3.88 6.40
C VAL A 87 -0.08 -5.13 6.90
N ILE A 88 0.41 -6.28 6.45
CA ILE A 88 -0.06 -7.61 6.88
C ILE A 88 1.09 -8.38 7.49
N ARG A 89 0.80 -9.33 8.38
CA ARG A 89 1.85 -10.20 8.92
C ARG A 89 2.22 -11.31 7.94
N PRO A 90 3.48 -11.82 7.95
CA PRO A 90 3.90 -12.92 7.09
C PRO A 90 3.09 -14.20 7.26
N GLU A 91 2.46 -14.47 8.41
CA GLU A 91 1.57 -15.65 8.52
C GLU A 91 0.36 -15.57 7.57
N SER A 92 0.01 -14.37 7.10
CA SER A 92 -1.04 -14.12 6.11
C SER A 92 -0.54 -14.19 4.66
N TYR A 93 0.67 -14.71 4.42
CA TYR A 93 1.32 -14.77 3.10
C TYR A 93 0.45 -15.42 2.01
N GLY A 94 -0.35 -16.45 2.33
CA GLY A 94 -1.25 -17.07 1.35
C GLY A 94 -2.34 -16.12 0.84
N ALA A 95 -2.92 -15.31 1.73
CA ALA A 95 -3.86 -14.26 1.35
C ALA A 95 -3.15 -13.10 0.64
N ALA A 96 -1.91 -12.80 1.05
CA ALA A 96 -1.04 -11.82 0.41
C ALA A 96 -0.77 -12.19 -1.04
N LEU A 97 -0.36 -13.44 -1.32
CA LEU A 97 -0.08 -13.96 -2.66
C LEU A 97 -1.29 -13.87 -3.57
N LEU A 98 -2.49 -14.23 -3.11
CA LEU A 98 -3.73 -14.05 -3.88
C LEU A 98 -3.97 -12.57 -4.21
N TYR A 99 -3.66 -11.69 -3.26
CA TYR A 99 -3.80 -10.25 -3.44
C TYR A 99 -2.73 -9.66 -4.38
N PHE A 100 -1.50 -10.18 -4.32
CA PHE A 100 -0.37 -9.84 -5.19
C PHE A 100 -0.59 -10.34 -6.63
N THR A 101 -1.14 -11.54 -6.79
CA THR A 101 -1.39 -12.17 -8.11
C THR A 101 -2.67 -11.64 -8.78
N GLY A 102 -3.73 -11.36 -8.01
CA GLY A 102 -5.06 -11.06 -8.54
C GLY A 102 -5.28 -9.63 -9.08
N SER A 103 -6.41 -9.43 -9.76
CA SER A 103 -7.05 -8.12 -9.97
C SER A 103 -8.27 -7.98 -9.04
N LYS A 104 -8.76 -6.74 -8.80
CA LYS A 104 -9.96 -6.50 -7.94
C LYS A 104 -11.16 -7.39 -8.31
N ALA A 105 -11.35 -7.73 -9.58
CA ALA A 105 -12.44 -8.62 -10.02
C ALA A 105 -12.28 -10.06 -9.49
N HIS A 106 -11.04 -10.52 -9.33
CA HIS A 106 -10.71 -11.82 -8.73
C HIS A 106 -10.85 -11.76 -7.20
N ASN A 107 -10.35 -10.70 -6.56
CA ASN A 107 -10.39 -10.55 -5.10
C ASN A 107 -11.80 -10.26 -4.56
N VAL A 108 -12.65 -9.55 -5.32
CA VAL A 108 -14.07 -9.36 -4.97
C VAL A 108 -14.85 -10.66 -5.11
N LYS A 109 -14.59 -11.47 -6.17
CA LYS A 109 -15.22 -12.79 -6.34
C LYS A 109 -14.88 -13.76 -5.20
N LEU A 110 -13.63 -13.76 -4.72
CA LEU A 110 -13.23 -14.59 -3.57
C LEU A 110 -13.91 -14.13 -2.27
N ARG A 111 -14.13 -12.82 -2.08
CA ARG A 111 -14.83 -12.30 -0.89
C ARG A 111 -16.30 -12.72 -0.83
N THR A 112 -16.95 -12.92 -1.97
CA THR A 112 -18.32 -13.47 -2.07
C THR A 112 -18.41 -14.98 -1.85
N LEU A 113 -17.31 -15.74 -1.86
CA LEU A 113 -17.31 -17.18 -1.63
C LEU A 113 -16.97 -17.56 -0.18
N ALA A 114 -16.45 -16.62 0.60
CA ALA A 114 -16.11 -16.80 2.01
C ALA A 114 -17.26 -16.40 2.97
N THR A 115 -18.48 -16.24 2.46
CA THR A 115 -19.71 -16.01 3.24
C THR A 115 -20.67 -17.16 2.98
#